data_AF-A0A2G6LVS2-F1
#
_entry.id   AF-A0A2G6LVS2-F1
#
_cell.length_a   1.000
_cell.length_b   1.000
_cell.length_c   1.000
_cell.angle_alpha   90.00
_cell.angle_beta   90.00
_cell.angle_gamma   90.00
#
_symmetry.space_group_name_H-M   'P 1'
#
loop_
_entity.id
_entity.type
_entity.pdbx_description
1 polymer ?
#
loop_
_entity_poly.entity_id
_entity_poly.type
_entity_poly.pdbx_seq_one_letter_code
_entity_poly.pdbx_strand_id
1 'polypeptide(L)'
;MKNRMNREFWTALGRAVLNLDSPEPTLPFPLEMQQILGSPPVLPGRFISLKGEGLPDRRGRHIYQVTWNLLREEGFSRPFRYSSSDGVEVLMPFRRNQVVVSPQGFQSRIPEELRALALVGKNAFLRSAGFHMVVSSAVYTPGAWNLMEKGHCSLCTCDKLTELLTALDFSS
;
A
#
# COMPACT_ATOMS: atom_id res chain seq x y z
N MET A 1 -5.98 4.28 -20.23
CA MET A 1 -5.47 2.90 -20.38
C MET A 1 -4.34 2.57 -19.40
N LYS A 2 -3.26 3.37 -19.28
CA LYS A 2 -2.15 3.12 -18.35
C LYS A 2 -2.56 2.92 -16.87
N ASN A 3 -3.46 3.75 -16.34
CA ASN A 3 -3.94 3.61 -14.95
C ASN A 3 -4.74 2.33 -14.69
N ARG A 4 -5.40 1.79 -15.71
CA ARG A 4 -6.17 0.55 -15.59
C ARG A 4 -5.24 -0.65 -15.51
N MET A 5 -4.27 -0.74 -16.42
CA MET A 5 -3.25 -1.80 -16.43
C MET A 5 -2.46 -1.81 -15.12
N ASN A 6 -1.97 -0.65 -14.65
CA ASN A 6 -1.26 -0.58 -13.37
C ASN A 6 -2.10 -1.10 -12.21
N ARG A 7 -3.38 -0.73 -12.15
CA ARG A 7 -4.28 -1.23 -11.11
C ARG A 7 -4.46 -2.76 -11.21
N GLU A 8 -4.74 -3.26 -12.41
CA GLU A 8 -4.91 -4.70 -12.65
C GLU A 8 -3.65 -5.48 -12.27
N PHE A 9 -2.48 -4.98 -12.65
CA PHE A 9 -1.19 -5.57 -12.28
C PHE A 9 -0.99 -5.63 -10.76
N TRP A 10 -1.12 -4.50 -10.05
CA TRP A 10 -0.92 -4.48 -8.60
C TRP A 10 -1.94 -5.37 -7.87
N THR A 11 -3.19 -5.41 -8.32
CA THR A 11 -4.21 -6.31 -7.77
C THR A 11 -3.87 -7.77 -8.04
N ALA A 12 -3.45 -8.13 -9.26
CA ALA A 12 -3.05 -9.49 -9.63
C ALA A 12 -1.82 -9.94 -8.81
N LEU A 13 -0.84 -9.06 -8.63
CA LEU A 13 0.33 -9.34 -7.79
C LEU A 13 -0.07 -9.56 -6.34
N GLY A 14 -0.97 -8.75 -5.79
CA GLY A 14 -1.50 -8.96 -4.44
C GLY A 14 -2.24 -10.28 -4.27
N ARG A 15 -2.97 -10.73 -5.31
CA ARG A 15 -3.63 -12.04 -5.32
C ARG A 15 -2.60 -13.17 -5.35
N ALA A 16 -1.62 -13.09 -6.25
CA ALA A 16 -0.55 -14.09 -6.36
C ALA A 16 0.23 -14.24 -5.05
N VAL A 17 0.59 -13.12 -4.42
CA VAL A 17 1.25 -13.07 -3.11
C VAL A 17 0.43 -13.75 -2.00
N LEU A 18 -0.90 -13.64 -2.05
CA LEU A 18 -1.80 -14.26 -1.09
C LEU A 18 -2.27 -15.66 -1.49
N ASN A 19 -1.75 -16.23 -2.59
CA ASN A 19 -2.20 -17.50 -3.18
C ASN A 19 -3.72 -17.52 -3.45
N LEU A 20 -4.25 -16.41 -3.98
CA LEU A 20 -5.64 -16.28 -4.39
C LEU A 20 -5.75 -16.37 -5.91
N ASP A 21 -6.83 -16.96 -6.40
CA ASP A 21 -7.13 -17.00 -7.83
C ASP A 21 -7.16 -15.59 -8.42
N SER A 22 -6.49 -15.36 -9.54
CA SER A 22 -6.57 -14.09 -10.26
C SER A 22 -7.44 -14.23 -11.49
N PRO A 23 -8.41 -13.33 -11.73
CA PRO A 23 -9.05 -13.27 -13.03
C PRO A 23 -8.01 -12.98 -14.10
N GLU A 24 -8.26 -13.46 -15.32
CA GLU A 24 -7.45 -13.09 -16.47
C GLU A 24 -7.41 -11.56 -16.64
N PRO A 25 -6.25 -10.99 -16.93
CA PRO A 25 -6.13 -9.55 -17.08
C PRO A 25 -6.87 -9.10 -18.34
N THR A 26 -7.41 -7.88 -18.33
CA THR A 26 -8.20 -7.41 -19.49
C THR A 26 -7.36 -7.05 -20.71
N LEU A 27 -6.05 -6.88 -20.49
CA LEU A 27 -5.03 -6.72 -21.52
C LEU A 27 -3.80 -7.54 -21.07
N PRO A 28 -3.04 -8.12 -22.00
CA PRO A 28 -1.78 -8.78 -21.65
C PRO A 28 -0.83 -7.78 -20.98
N PHE A 29 -0.21 -8.22 -19.89
CA PHE A 29 0.79 -7.42 -19.21
C PHE A 29 2.09 -7.33 -20.03
N PRO A 30 2.87 -6.25 -19.94
CA PRO A 30 4.25 -6.22 -20.41
C PRO A 30 5.08 -7.37 -19.82
N LEU A 31 6.13 -7.80 -20.54
CA LEU A 31 6.94 -8.96 -20.18
C LEU A 31 7.49 -8.86 -18.75
N GLU A 32 7.91 -7.66 -18.35
CA GLU A 32 8.53 -7.38 -17.07
C GLU A 32 7.52 -7.56 -15.91
N MET A 33 6.27 -7.16 -16.13
CA MET A 33 5.17 -7.42 -15.20
C MET A 33 4.81 -8.92 -15.14
N GLN A 34 4.85 -9.62 -16.28
CA GLN A 34 4.62 -11.06 -16.30
C GLN A 34 5.71 -11.82 -15.52
N GLN A 35 6.97 -11.39 -15.62
CA GLN A 35 8.09 -11.98 -14.89
C GLN A 35 7.91 -11.84 -13.37
N ILE A 36 7.52 -10.65 -12.89
CA ILE A 36 7.22 -10.44 -11.46
C ILE A 36 6.04 -11.32 -11.01
N LEU A 37 5.00 -11.49 -11.84
CA LEU A 37 3.87 -12.36 -11.52
C LEU A 37 4.23 -13.85 -11.55
N GLY A 38 5.18 -14.25 -12.40
CA GLY A 38 5.67 -15.63 -12.49
C GLY A 38 6.55 -16.03 -11.30
N SER A 39 7.16 -15.07 -10.61
CA SER A 39 7.90 -15.28 -9.37
C SER A 39 7.60 -14.16 -8.36
N PRO A 40 6.39 -14.17 -7.75
CA PRO A 40 5.98 -13.10 -6.84
C PRO A 40 6.97 -12.92 -5.68
N PRO A 41 7.24 -11.68 -5.25
CA PRO A 41 8.08 -11.44 -4.08
C PRO A 41 7.48 -12.10 -2.83
N VAL A 42 8.34 -12.70 -2.00
CA VAL A 42 7.95 -13.19 -0.67
C VAL A 42 7.55 -11.99 0.19
N LEU A 43 6.69 -12.21 1.19
CA LEU A 43 6.28 -11.21 2.19
C LEU A 43 7.14 -11.28 3.47
N PRO A 44 8.37 -10.71 3.50
CA PRO A 44 9.16 -10.74 4.71
C PRO A 44 8.66 -9.76 5.76
N GLY A 45 8.83 -10.16 7.01
CA GLY A 45 8.95 -9.24 8.14
C GLY A 45 7.69 -9.03 8.96
N ARG A 46 7.87 -8.28 10.06
CA ARG A 46 6.80 -7.88 10.97
C ARG A 46 5.94 -6.80 10.31
N PHE A 47 4.67 -6.79 10.70
CA PHE A 47 3.72 -5.72 10.41
C PHE A 47 3.00 -5.31 11.68
N ILE A 48 2.48 -4.08 11.71
CA ILE A 48 1.70 -3.54 12.81
C ILE A 48 0.34 -3.10 12.27
N SER A 49 -0.74 -3.46 12.97
CA SER A 49 -2.11 -3.04 12.66
C SER A 49 -2.69 -2.28 13.84
N LEU A 50 -2.97 -0.98 13.69
CA LEU A 50 -3.60 -0.16 14.73
C LEU A 50 -4.96 0.37 14.27
N LYS A 51 -6.00 0.09 15.03
CA LYS A 51 -7.38 0.50 14.72
C LYS A 51 -7.80 1.57 15.72
N GLY A 52 -8.17 2.73 15.23
CA GLY A 52 -8.74 3.84 15.99
C GLY A 52 -10.10 4.25 15.44
N GLU A 53 -10.47 5.51 15.69
CA GLU A 53 -11.78 6.03 15.28
C GLU A 53 -11.85 6.33 13.78
N GLY A 54 -10.69 6.59 13.15
CA GLY A 54 -10.62 7.06 11.78
C GLY A 54 -10.97 8.54 11.63
N LEU A 55 -11.19 8.96 10.40
CA LEU A 55 -11.59 10.31 10.04
C LEU A 55 -13.11 10.37 9.93
N PRO A 56 -13.76 11.37 10.54
CA PRO A 56 -15.18 11.64 10.32
C PRO A 56 -15.50 11.78 8.83
N ASP A 57 -16.69 11.33 8.38
CA ASP A 57 -17.03 11.13 6.96
C ASP A 57 -16.59 12.23 6.00
N ARG A 58 -16.81 13.51 6.36
CA ARG A 58 -16.44 14.65 5.51
C ARG A 58 -14.92 14.81 5.38
N ARG A 59 -14.15 14.47 6.42
CA ARG A 59 -12.68 14.55 6.44
C ARG A 59 -12.02 13.37 5.74
N GLY A 60 -12.70 12.23 5.58
CA GLY A 60 -12.18 11.07 4.85
C GLY A 60 -11.76 11.39 3.40
N ARG A 61 -12.47 12.31 2.73
CA ARG A 61 -12.13 12.82 1.40
C ARG A 61 -10.79 13.56 1.35
N HIS A 62 -10.34 14.07 2.50
CA HIS A 62 -9.10 14.83 2.66
C HIS A 62 -7.97 14.01 3.29
N ILE A 63 -8.09 12.68 3.34
CA ILE A 63 -7.10 11.78 3.95
C ILE A 63 -5.67 12.04 3.48
N TYR A 64 -5.47 12.39 2.21
CA TYR A 64 -4.15 12.74 1.68
C TYR A 64 -3.56 13.96 2.40
N GLN A 65 -4.34 15.04 2.53
CA GLN A 65 -3.92 16.26 3.19
C GLN A 65 -3.74 16.06 4.70
N VAL A 66 -4.63 15.30 5.34
CA VAL A 66 -4.53 14.99 6.77
C VAL A 66 -3.27 14.18 7.05
N THR A 67 -3.04 13.12 6.26
CA THR A 67 -1.82 12.30 6.35
C THR A 67 -0.57 13.16 6.11
N TRP A 68 -0.57 14.04 5.12
CA TRP A 68 0.57 14.94 4.87
C TRP A 68 0.86 15.88 6.05
N ASN A 69 -0.17 16.46 6.66
CA ASN A 69 0.01 17.36 7.80
C ASN A 69 0.68 16.68 8.98
N LEU A 70 0.36 15.40 9.23
CA LEU A 70 1.02 14.59 10.25
C LEU A 70 2.47 14.28 9.87
N LEU A 71 2.70 13.87 8.62
CA LEU A 71 4.00 13.36 8.19
C LEU A 71 5.07 14.44 7.94
N ARG A 72 4.67 15.66 7.59
CA ARG A 72 5.62 16.75 7.27
C ARG A 72 6.44 17.18 8.49
N GLU A 73 5.84 17.10 9.68
CA GLU A 73 6.49 17.42 10.96
C GLU A 73 7.44 16.29 11.37
N GLU A 74 7.19 15.08 10.87
CA GLU A 74 8.02 13.89 11.04
C GLU A 74 9.12 13.74 9.97
N GLY A 75 9.40 14.77 9.16
CA GLY A 75 10.49 14.75 8.17
C GLY A 75 10.25 13.88 6.93
N PHE A 76 9.00 13.52 6.61
CA PHE A 76 8.66 12.86 5.35
C PHE A 76 8.66 13.84 4.18
N SER A 77 9.03 13.32 3.01
CA SER A 77 9.02 14.00 1.71
C SER A 77 7.92 13.48 0.79
N ARG A 78 7.56 14.25 -0.26
CA ARG A 78 6.59 13.88 -1.30
C ARG A 78 7.07 14.33 -2.70
N PRO A 79 6.79 13.61 -3.80
CA PRO A 79 6.41 12.18 -3.90
C PRO A 79 7.64 11.25 -3.98
N PHE A 80 7.45 9.96 -3.69
CA PHE A 80 8.49 8.93 -3.86
C PHE A 80 8.15 7.98 -5.01
N ARG A 81 9.10 7.80 -5.93
CA ARG A 81 9.01 6.80 -7.00
C ARG A 81 10.14 5.80 -6.85
N TYR A 82 9.79 4.52 -6.86
CA TYR A 82 10.74 3.42 -6.97
C TYR A 82 10.55 2.74 -8.32
N SER A 83 11.65 2.42 -8.99
CA SER A 83 11.68 1.65 -10.24
C SER A 83 12.59 0.46 -10.02
N SER A 84 12.12 -0.75 -10.34
CA SER A 84 12.99 -1.93 -10.33
C SER A 84 13.98 -1.89 -11.51
N SER A 85 14.99 -2.75 -11.45
CA SER A 85 15.90 -3.01 -12.58
C SER A 85 15.14 -3.37 -13.86
N ASP A 86 14.00 -4.03 -13.71
CA ASP A 86 13.16 -4.53 -14.79
C ASP A 86 12.13 -3.48 -15.26
N GLY A 87 12.27 -2.22 -14.84
CA GLY A 87 11.45 -1.11 -15.36
C GLY A 87 10.01 -1.03 -14.83
N VAL A 88 9.65 -1.84 -13.83
CA VAL A 88 8.34 -1.73 -13.16
C VAL A 88 8.42 -0.65 -12.08
N GLU A 89 7.56 0.36 -12.20
CA GLU A 89 7.54 1.51 -11.29
C GLU A 89 6.39 1.46 -10.29
N VAL A 90 6.67 1.80 -9.04
CA VAL A 90 5.68 2.09 -8.00
C VAL A 90 5.82 3.53 -7.51
N LEU A 91 4.69 4.23 -7.46
CA LEU A 91 4.58 5.57 -6.90
C LEU A 91 3.98 5.48 -5.50
N MET A 92 4.67 6.03 -4.51
CA MET A 92 4.17 6.22 -3.16
C MET A 92 4.08 7.71 -2.80
N PRO A 93 3.01 8.13 -2.10
CA PRO A 93 2.81 9.54 -1.76
C PRO A 93 3.91 10.13 -0.88
N PHE A 94 4.36 9.38 0.14
CA PHE A 94 5.26 9.92 1.16
C PHE A 94 6.40 8.95 1.49
N ARG A 95 7.59 9.48 1.79
CA ARG A 95 8.75 8.70 2.22
C ARG A 95 9.62 9.41 3.26
N ARG A 96 10.13 8.65 4.22
CA ARG A 96 11.29 8.96 5.07
C ARG A 96 12.13 7.70 5.24
N ASN A 97 13.44 7.76 4.95
CA ASN A 97 14.35 6.61 5.02
C ASN A 97 13.83 5.40 4.22
N GLN A 98 13.65 4.25 4.86
CA GLN A 98 13.07 3.05 4.27
C GLN A 98 11.55 2.96 4.46
N VAL A 99 10.90 3.95 5.08
CA VAL A 99 9.44 3.94 5.31
C VAL A 99 8.73 4.73 4.23
N VAL A 100 7.66 4.16 3.68
CA VAL A 100 6.76 4.82 2.74
C VAL A 100 5.33 4.77 3.24
N VAL A 101 4.59 5.86 3.10
CA VAL A 101 3.20 5.95 3.59
C VAL A 101 2.24 6.17 2.42
N SER A 102 1.19 5.35 2.40
CA SER A 102 0.13 5.37 1.39
C SER A 102 -1.22 5.73 2.04
N PRO A 103 -1.68 6.99 1.94
CA PRO A 103 -3.02 7.39 2.36
C PRO A 103 -4.11 6.70 1.53
N GLN A 104 -5.14 6.14 2.18
CA GLN A 104 -6.24 5.43 1.56
C GLN A 104 -7.60 5.93 2.03
N GLY A 105 -8.30 6.63 1.12
CA GLY A 105 -9.72 6.92 1.28
C GLY A 105 -10.51 5.83 0.59
N PHE A 106 -11.12 4.92 1.33
CA PHE A 106 -11.91 3.81 0.78
C PHE A 106 -13.26 4.26 0.15
N GLN A 107 -13.61 5.55 0.23
CA GLN A 107 -14.82 6.18 -0.33
C GLN A 107 -14.82 6.35 -1.87
N SER A 108 -14.26 5.41 -2.64
CA SER A 108 -14.02 5.58 -4.08
C SER A 108 -14.82 4.62 -4.97
N ARG A 109 -14.81 4.87 -6.27
CA ARG A 109 -15.37 3.97 -7.31
C ARG A 109 -14.72 2.58 -7.38
N ILE A 110 -13.55 2.37 -6.78
CA ILE A 110 -12.86 1.08 -6.78
C ILE A 110 -13.25 0.32 -5.50
N PRO A 111 -13.76 -0.93 -5.61
CA PRO A 111 -14.05 -1.78 -4.46
C PRO A 111 -12.88 -1.87 -3.48
N GLU A 112 -13.19 -1.84 -2.20
CA GLU A 112 -12.20 -1.77 -1.11
C GLU A 112 -11.26 -2.97 -1.12
N GLU A 113 -11.76 -4.16 -1.44
CA GLU A 113 -10.97 -5.39 -1.54
C GLU A 113 -9.95 -5.35 -2.69
N LEU A 114 -10.34 -4.88 -3.88
CA LEU A 114 -9.42 -4.77 -5.02
C LEU A 114 -8.29 -3.80 -4.73
N ARG A 115 -8.61 -2.73 -3.98
CA ARG A 115 -7.63 -1.77 -3.50
C ARG A 115 -6.72 -2.37 -2.44
N ALA A 116 -7.26 -3.10 -1.48
CA ALA A 116 -6.48 -3.82 -0.47
C ALA A 116 -5.47 -4.77 -1.13
N LEU A 117 -5.93 -5.56 -2.09
CA LEU A 117 -5.06 -6.43 -2.89
C LEU A 117 -3.98 -5.64 -3.64
N ALA A 118 -4.32 -4.52 -4.27
CA ALA A 118 -3.32 -3.67 -4.91
C ALA A 118 -2.28 -3.12 -3.93
N LEU A 119 -2.67 -2.83 -2.68
CA LEU A 119 -1.75 -2.40 -1.63
C LEU A 119 -0.85 -3.55 -1.16
N VAL A 120 -1.37 -4.77 -1.07
CA VAL A 120 -0.57 -5.97 -0.79
C VAL A 120 0.48 -6.21 -1.87
N GLY A 121 0.10 -6.14 -3.14
CA GLY A 121 1.06 -6.29 -4.25
C GLY A 121 2.16 -5.23 -4.21
N LYS A 122 1.79 -3.97 -3.94
CA LYS A 122 2.77 -2.88 -3.76
C LYS A 122 3.66 -3.09 -2.54
N ASN A 123 3.11 -3.56 -1.41
CA ASN A 123 3.88 -3.85 -0.21
C ASN A 123 4.92 -4.93 -0.49
N ALA A 124 4.54 -6.05 -1.10
CA ALA A 124 5.45 -7.13 -1.46
C ALA A 124 6.61 -6.62 -2.36
N PHE A 125 6.26 -5.84 -3.38
CA PHE A 125 7.23 -5.25 -4.31
C PHE A 125 8.18 -4.23 -3.67
N LEU A 126 7.69 -3.44 -2.71
CA LEU A 126 8.52 -2.48 -1.99
C LEU A 126 9.41 -3.16 -0.94
N ARG A 127 8.88 -4.20 -0.29
CA ARG A 127 9.61 -4.98 0.71
C ARG A 127 10.81 -5.71 0.12
N SER A 128 10.70 -6.23 -1.10
CA SER A 128 11.84 -6.82 -1.80
C SER A 128 12.95 -5.81 -2.12
N ALA A 129 12.61 -4.52 -2.15
CA ALA A 129 13.53 -3.41 -2.32
C ALA A 129 13.99 -2.76 -0.99
N GLY A 130 13.66 -3.38 0.15
CA GLY A 130 14.04 -2.88 1.48
C GLY A 130 13.18 -1.74 2.01
N PHE A 131 12.02 -1.45 1.41
CA PHE A 131 11.09 -0.45 1.93
C PHE A 131 9.99 -1.08 2.78
N HIS A 132 9.65 -0.42 3.88
CA HIS A 132 8.50 -0.74 4.71
C HIS A 132 7.32 0.16 4.34
N MET A 133 6.23 -0.44 3.86
CA MET A 133 5.02 0.28 3.51
C MET A 133 4.05 0.37 4.69
N VAL A 134 3.56 1.58 4.94
CA VAL A 134 2.48 1.89 5.90
C VAL A 134 1.26 2.38 5.14
N VAL A 135 0.10 1.79 5.42
CA VAL A 135 -1.20 2.24 4.90
C VAL A 135 -1.89 3.10 5.94
N SER A 136 -2.07 4.39 5.65
CA SER A 136 -2.85 5.32 6.48
C SER A 136 -4.27 5.40 5.93
N SER A 137 -5.23 4.75 6.57
CA SER A 137 -6.61 4.70 6.10
C SER A 137 -7.48 5.78 6.73
N ALA A 138 -8.43 6.29 5.94
CA ALA A 138 -9.47 7.19 6.44
C ALA A 138 -10.42 6.51 7.43
N VAL A 139 -10.83 5.26 7.19
CA VAL A 139 -11.83 4.54 8.00
C VAL A 139 -11.48 3.07 8.09
N TYR A 140 -11.89 2.40 9.15
CA TYR A 140 -11.73 0.95 9.29
C TYR A 140 -12.72 0.19 8.40
N THR A 141 -12.19 -0.69 7.54
CA THR A 141 -12.97 -1.60 6.69
C THR A 141 -12.53 -3.03 6.97
N PRO A 142 -13.35 -3.87 7.64
CA PRO A 142 -12.94 -5.21 8.08
C PRO A 142 -12.36 -6.09 6.96
N GLY A 143 -13.03 -6.19 5.81
CA GLY A 143 -12.59 -7.03 4.69
C GLY A 143 -11.26 -6.58 4.09
N ALA A 144 -11.13 -5.27 3.84
CA ALA A 144 -9.89 -4.69 3.32
C ALA A 144 -8.72 -4.83 4.31
N TRP A 145 -8.97 -4.63 5.61
CA TRP A 145 -7.95 -4.83 6.66
C TRP A 145 -7.45 -6.26 6.70
N ASN A 146 -8.36 -7.25 6.73
CA ASN A 146 -7.98 -8.65 6.78
C ASN A 146 -7.07 -9.05 5.60
N LEU A 147 -7.34 -8.55 4.39
CA LEU A 147 -6.48 -8.78 3.23
C LEU A 147 -5.10 -8.15 3.40
N MET A 148 -5.04 -6.91 3.89
CA MET A 148 -3.77 -6.20 4.11
C MET A 148 -2.94 -6.80 5.26
N GLU A 149 -3.59 -7.26 6.33
CA GLU A 149 -2.95 -7.97 7.45
C GLU A 149 -2.35 -9.30 6.98
N LYS A 150 -3.09 -10.11 6.20
CA LYS A 150 -2.55 -11.32 5.55
C LYS A 150 -1.39 -11.01 4.61
N GLY A 151 -1.41 -9.83 3.98
CA GLY A 151 -0.34 -9.33 3.12
C GLY A 151 0.83 -8.68 3.86
N HIS A 152 0.89 -8.78 5.19
CA HIS A 152 1.90 -8.17 6.05
C HIS A 152 2.12 -6.66 5.79
N CYS A 153 1.05 -5.95 5.39
CA CYS A 153 1.07 -4.50 5.32
C CYS A 153 1.00 -3.95 6.75
N SER A 154 1.86 -2.99 7.09
CA SER A 154 1.58 -2.17 8.28
C SER A 154 0.47 -1.21 7.94
N LEU A 155 -0.53 -1.09 8.80
CA LEU A 155 -1.72 -0.31 8.50
C LEU A 155 -2.34 0.27 9.76
N CYS A 156 -2.90 1.47 9.62
CA CYS A 156 -3.65 2.08 10.69
C CYS A 156 -4.79 2.94 10.17
N THR A 157 -5.73 3.26 11.03
CA THR A 157 -6.54 4.46 10.83
C THR A 157 -5.66 5.70 11.00
N CYS A 158 -5.99 6.79 10.29
CA CYS A 158 -5.12 7.96 10.18
C CYS A 158 -4.81 8.63 11.54
N ASP A 159 -5.75 8.59 12.48
CA ASP A 159 -5.58 9.07 13.87
C ASP A 159 -4.53 8.29 14.66
N LYS A 160 -4.19 7.08 14.21
CA LYS A 160 -3.17 6.20 14.81
C LYS A 160 -1.84 6.20 14.05
N LEU A 161 -1.68 7.07 13.06
CA LEU A 161 -0.49 7.08 12.20
C LEU A 161 0.80 7.38 12.97
N THR A 162 0.82 8.41 13.80
CA THR A 162 2.02 8.74 14.60
C THR A 162 2.37 7.61 15.57
N GLU A 163 1.38 7.04 16.25
CA GLU A 163 1.57 5.89 17.15
C GLU A 163 2.17 4.69 16.42
N LEU A 164 1.66 4.36 15.24
CA LEU A 164 2.19 3.27 14.41
C LEU A 164 3.62 3.54 13.96
N LEU A 165 3.93 4.77 13.53
CA LEU A 165 5.28 5.13 13.08
C LEU A 165 6.30 5.03 14.22
N THR A 166 5.92 5.46 15.43
CA THR A 166 6.74 5.27 16.63
C THR A 166 6.89 3.80 16.98
N ALA A 167 5.84 2.98 16.88
CA ALA A 167 5.91 1.55 17.18
C ALA A 167 6.75 0.74 16.18
N LEU A 168 6.87 1.23 14.95
CA LEU A 168 7.73 0.63 13.93
C LEU A 168 9.22 0.89 14.15
N ASP A 169 9.58 1.76 15.10
CA ASP A 169 10.90 2.35 15.34
C ASP A 169 12.02 1.60 14.61
N PHE A 170 12.31 2.06 13.38
CA PHE A 170 13.47 1.61 12.60
C PHE A 170 14.68 2.36 13.12
N SER A 171 14.96 2.22 14.42
CA SER A 171 16.12 2.83 15.07
C SER A 171 17.33 2.56 14.19
N SER A 172 17.84 3.66 13.61
CA SER A 172 18.91 3.71 12.61
C SER A 172 20.14 2.91 12.99
#